data_AF-A0AAU8J8P4-F1
#
_entry.id   AF-A0AAU8J8P4-F1
#
_cell.length_a   1.000
_cell.length_b   1.000
_cell.length_c   1.000
_cell.angle_alpha   90.00
_cell.angle_beta   90.00
_cell.angle_gamma   90.00
#
_symmetry.space_group_name_H-M   'P 1'
#
loop_
_entity.id
_entity.type
_entity.pdbx_description
1 polymer ?
#
loop_
_entity_poly.entity_id
_entity_poly.type
_entity_poly.pdbx_seq_one_letter_code
_entity_poly.pdbx_strand_id
1 'polypeptide(L)'
;MVTQLQPFRDKIPQVLELGLRELNANPNEFSGLTEILEFLASLPTPEAVIALRPSKAFQDKISNLLDKNHTMGLTANEEQLWQNYQYLEHIVRMAKARAFLKLKDKA
;
A
#
# COMPACT_ATOMS: atom_id res chain seq x y z
N MET A 1 6.86 -17.61 -26.49
CA MET A 1 6.08 -16.49 -25.92
C MET A 1 5.56 -16.91 -24.56
N VAL A 2 5.59 -16.03 -23.56
CA VAL A 2 5.07 -16.31 -22.22
C VAL A 2 3.55 -16.48 -22.32
N THR A 3 3.02 -17.67 -22.01
CA THR A 3 1.59 -18.01 -22.20
C THR A 3 0.66 -17.11 -21.38
N GLN A 4 1.16 -16.57 -20.27
CA GLN A 4 0.46 -15.65 -19.36
C GLN A 4 0.14 -14.29 -20.01
N LEU A 5 0.82 -13.93 -21.10
CA LEU A 5 0.60 -12.67 -21.82
C LEU A 5 -0.45 -12.78 -22.95
N GLN A 6 -0.93 -13.98 -23.26
CA GLN A 6 -1.96 -14.18 -24.29
C GLN A 6 -3.24 -13.36 -24.05
N PRO A 7 -3.76 -13.24 -22.82
CA PRO A 7 -4.96 -12.42 -22.55
C PRO A 7 -4.72 -10.92 -22.78
N PHE A 8 -3.46 -10.47 -22.81
CA PHE A 8 -3.07 -9.07 -22.89
C PHE A 8 -2.37 -8.74 -24.21
N ARG A 9 -2.55 -9.57 -25.25
CA ARG A 9 -1.81 -9.46 -26.52
C ARG A 9 -1.92 -8.09 -27.18
N ASP A 10 -3.09 -7.48 -27.13
CA ASP A 10 -3.32 -6.14 -27.70
C ASP A 10 -2.89 -5.01 -26.76
N LYS A 11 -2.54 -5.36 -25.52
CA LYS A 11 -2.15 -4.45 -24.45
C LYS A 11 -0.69 -4.63 -24.00
N ILE A 12 0.11 -5.39 -24.76
CA ILE A 12 1.51 -5.68 -24.44
C ILE A 12 2.32 -4.40 -24.23
N PRO A 13 2.21 -3.35 -25.06
CA PRO A 13 2.94 -2.11 -24.83
C PRO A 13 2.63 -1.50 -23.45
N GLN A 14 1.36 -1.47 -23.04
CA GLN A 14 0.94 -0.95 -21.75
C GLN A 14 1.39 -1.85 -20.59
N VAL A 15 1.33 -3.17 -20.76
CA VAL A 15 1.84 -4.13 -19.76
C VAL A 15 3.34 -3.99 -19.57
N LEU A 16 4.09 -3.78 -20.66
CA LEU A 16 5.54 -3.54 -20.59
C LEU A 16 5.84 -2.18 -19.97
N GLU A 17 5.09 -1.13 -20.31
CA GLU A 17 5.25 0.19 -19.69
C GLU A 17 4.98 0.14 -18.18
N LEU A 18 3.90 -0.52 -17.77
CA LEU A 18 3.59 -0.77 -16.36
C LEU A 18 4.69 -1.61 -15.68
N GLY A 19 5.13 -2.70 -16.32
CA GLY A 19 6.19 -3.56 -15.77
C GLY A 19 7.54 -2.83 -15.65
N LEU A 20 7.92 -2.02 -16.63
CA LEU A 20 9.11 -1.19 -16.58
C LEU A 20 8.98 -0.07 -15.55
N ARG A 21 7.78 0.50 -15.38
CA ARG A 21 7.51 1.44 -14.30
C ARG A 21 7.70 0.78 -12.95
N GLU A 22 7.14 -0.40 -12.72
CA GLU A 22 7.32 -1.14 -11.46
C GLU A 22 8.78 -1.53 -11.20
N LEU A 23 9.53 -1.92 -12.24
CA LEU A 23 10.95 -2.25 -12.12
C LEU A 23 11.83 -1.00 -11.84
N ASN A 24 11.43 0.16 -12.35
CA ASN A 24 12.11 1.43 -12.12
C ASN A 24 11.62 2.15 -10.86
N ALA A 25 10.40 1.86 -10.41
CA ALA A 25 9.85 2.33 -9.16
C ALA A 25 10.72 1.70 -8.07
N ASN A 26 11.49 2.55 -7.40
CA ASN A 26 12.38 2.09 -6.35
C ASN A 26 11.50 1.51 -5.23
N PRO A 27 11.61 0.21 -4.87
CA PRO A 27 10.79 -0.38 -3.81
C PRO A 27 10.91 0.38 -2.49
N ASN A 28 12.01 1.11 -2.31
CA ASN A 28 12.26 2.01 -1.18
C ASN A 28 11.30 3.20 -1.06
N GLU A 29 10.54 3.56 -2.10
CA GLU A 29 9.56 4.65 -2.02
C GLU A 29 8.27 4.22 -1.32
N PHE A 30 7.99 2.91 -1.27
CA PHE A 30 6.82 2.38 -0.59
C PHE A 30 7.09 2.03 0.88
N SER A 31 7.72 2.97 1.60
CA SER A 31 8.21 2.76 2.99
C SER A 31 7.13 2.27 3.97
N GLY A 32 5.85 2.61 3.73
CA GLY A 32 4.75 2.14 4.57
C GLY A 32 4.53 0.63 4.55
N LEU A 33 4.85 -0.07 3.44
CA LEU A 33 4.72 -1.53 3.41
C LEU A 33 5.74 -2.23 4.29
N THR A 34 6.99 -1.78 4.26
CA THR A 34 8.06 -2.42 5.04
C THR A 34 7.71 -2.38 6.53
N GLU A 35 7.25 -1.23 7.04
CA GLU A 35 6.81 -1.09 8.43
C GLU A 35 5.65 -2.06 8.78
N ILE A 36 4.69 -2.23 7.86
CA ILE A 36 3.55 -3.14 8.06
C ILE A 36 4.01 -4.60 8.04
N LEU A 37 4.90 -4.97 7.11
CA LEU A 37 5.41 -6.33 6.99
C LEU A 37 6.24 -6.72 8.21
N GLU A 38 7.11 -5.82 8.69
CA GLU A 38 7.87 -6.01 9.93
C GLU A 38 6.92 -6.14 11.13
N PHE A 39 5.89 -5.29 11.22
CA PHE A 39 4.89 -5.40 12.27
C PHE A 39 4.16 -6.75 12.23
N LEU A 40 3.74 -7.22 11.05
CA LEU A 40 3.06 -8.51 10.90
C LEU A 40 3.99 -9.69 11.21
N ALA A 41 5.26 -9.61 10.83
CA ALA A 41 6.28 -10.62 11.11
C ALA A 41 6.53 -10.80 12.63
N SER A 42 6.24 -9.77 13.44
CA SER A 42 6.30 -9.86 14.90
C SER A 42 5.18 -10.68 15.54
N LEU A 43 4.23 -11.19 14.74
CA LEU A 43 3.03 -11.92 15.20
C LEU A 43 2.25 -11.14 16.27
N PRO A 44 1.77 -9.93 15.95
CA PRO A 44 1.20 -9.01 16.92
C PRO A 44 -0.10 -9.54 17.53
N THR A 45 -0.37 -9.16 18.78
CA THR A 45 -1.66 -9.47 19.43
C THR A 45 -2.80 -8.68 18.77
N PRO A 46 -4.07 -9.12 18.90
CA PRO A 46 -5.20 -8.36 18.40
C PRO A 46 -5.25 -6.92 18.92
N GLU A 47 -4.89 -6.69 20.19
CA GLU A 47 -4.78 -5.36 20.80
C GLU A 47 -3.71 -4.52 20.10
N ALA A 48 -2.53 -5.09 19.83
CA ALA A 48 -1.46 -4.41 19.10
C ALA A 48 -1.89 -4.08 17.67
N VAL A 49 -2.61 -4.97 16.98
CA VAL A 49 -3.17 -4.70 15.64
C VAL A 49 -4.16 -3.54 15.66
N ILE A 50 -5.03 -3.45 16.68
CA ILE A 50 -5.97 -2.34 16.86
C ILE A 50 -5.21 -1.02 17.08
N ALA A 51 -4.16 -1.07 17.90
CA ALA A 51 -3.31 0.06 18.24
C ALA A 51 -2.37 0.49 17.09
N LEU A 52 -2.22 -0.30 16.04
CA LEU A 52 -1.35 -0.01 14.90
C LEU A 52 -1.61 1.40 14.34
N ARG A 53 -0.56 2.20 14.21
CA ARG A 53 -0.61 3.53 13.61
C ARG A 53 0.57 3.66 12.65
N PRO A 54 0.39 4.35 11.50
CA PRO A 54 1.52 4.67 10.63
C PRO A 54 2.56 5.50 11.37
N SER A 55 3.85 5.32 11.06
CA SER A 55 4.93 6.11 11.65
C SER A 55 4.74 7.61 11.37
N LYS A 56 5.35 8.47 12.19
CA LYS A 56 5.26 9.93 12.00
C LYS A 56 5.81 10.34 10.63
N ALA A 57 6.96 9.77 10.24
CA ALA A 57 7.54 10.00 8.92
C ALA A 57 6.58 9.60 7.79
N PHE A 58 5.86 8.49 7.95
CA PHE A 58 4.89 8.06 6.95
C PHE A 58 3.64 8.96 6.91
N GLN A 59 3.14 9.42 8.06
CA GLN A 59 2.06 10.42 8.13
C GLN A 59 2.43 11.73 7.45
N ASP A 60 3.68 12.20 7.62
CA ASP A 60 4.15 13.44 7.00
C ASP A 60 4.26 13.27 5.47
N LYS A 61 4.72 12.11 4.98
CA LYS A 61 4.70 11.79 3.55
C LYS A 61 3.29 11.82 2.95
N ILE A 62 2.32 11.18 3.62
CA ILE A 62 0.92 11.17 3.18
C ILE A 62 0.35 12.60 3.16
N SER A 63 0.63 13.40 4.18
CA SER A 63 0.18 14.79 4.28
C SER A 63 0.73 15.64 3.14
N ASN A 64 2.04 15.54 2.87
CA ASN A 64 2.68 16.25 1.77
C ASN A 64 2.10 15.86 0.41
N LEU A 65 1.79 14.57 0.21
CA LEU A 65 1.20 14.07 -1.03
C LEU A 65 -0.24 14.57 -1.21
N LEU A 66 -1.01 14.62 -0.12
CA LEU A 66 -2.37 15.17 -0.11
C LEU A 66 -2.37 16.67 -0.42
N ASP A 67 -1.49 17.44 0.23
CA ASP A 67 -1.34 18.88 0.01
C ASP A 67 -0.97 19.16 -1.45
N LYS A 68 -0.01 18.40 -2.00
CA LYS A 68 0.37 18.50 -3.40
C LYS A 68 -0.80 18.21 -4.34
N ASN A 69 -1.59 17.17 -4.05
CA ASN A 69 -2.76 16.82 -4.84
C ASN A 69 -3.77 17.98 -4.89
N HIS A 70 -3.99 18.65 -3.76
CA HIS A 70 -4.91 19.79 -3.67
C HIS A 70 -4.40 21.05 -4.39
N THR A 71 -3.09 21.30 -4.42
CA THR A 71 -2.55 22.56 -4.97
C THR A 71 -2.11 22.48 -6.43
N MET A 72 -1.46 21.38 -6.81
CA MET A 72 -0.77 21.24 -8.09
C MET A 72 -1.19 20.00 -8.89
N GLY A 73 -1.89 19.07 -8.25
CA GLY A 73 -2.17 17.74 -8.79
C GLY A 73 -0.98 16.79 -8.63
N LEU A 74 -1.25 15.50 -8.77
CA LEU A 74 -0.25 14.45 -8.70
C LEU A 74 0.31 14.13 -10.09
N THR A 75 1.60 13.77 -10.13
CA THR A 75 2.19 13.13 -11.30
C THR A 75 1.68 11.69 -11.42
N ALA A 76 1.80 11.07 -12.58
CA ALA A 76 1.36 9.68 -12.79
C ALA A 76 2.01 8.67 -11.80
N ASN A 77 3.25 8.91 -11.39
CA ASN A 77 3.93 8.07 -10.39
C ASN A 77 3.39 8.30 -8.98
N GLU A 78 3.08 9.54 -8.64
CA GLU A 78 2.49 9.90 -7.35
C GLU A 78 1.05 9.42 -7.23
N GLU A 79 0.28 9.44 -8.32
CA GLU A 79 -1.06 8.87 -8.39
C GLU A 79 -1.03 7.37 -8.10
N GLN A 80 -0.07 6.65 -8.69
CA GLN A 80 0.14 5.23 -8.42
C GLN A 80 0.57 4.99 -6.96
N LEU A 81 1.48 5.80 -6.44
CA LEU A 81 1.89 5.74 -5.04
C LEU A 81 0.72 5.99 -4.09
N TRP A 82 -0.16 6.94 -4.44
CA TRP A 82 -1.38 7.24 -3.71
C TRP A 82 -2.34 6.05 -3.69
N GLN A 83 -2.58 5.42 -4.84
CA GLN A 83 -3.40 4.20 -4.93
C GLN A 83 -2.83 3.08 -4.04
N ASN A 84 -1.51 2.93 -4.01
CA ASN A 84 -0.84 1.96 -3.15
C ASN A 84 -1.06 2.27 -1.65
N TYR A 85 -0.98 3.53 -1.23
CA TYR A 85 -1.29 3.93 0.15
C TYR A 85 -2.75 3.71 0.52
N GLN A 86 -3.70 4.00 -0.40
CA GLN A 86 -5.12 3.72 -0.18
C GLN A 86 -5.38 2.22 0.00
N TYR A 87 -4.74 1.38 -0.80
CA TYR A 87 -4.85 -0.07 -0.68
C TYR A 87 -4.27 -0.57 0.65
N LEU A 88 -3.13 -0.05 1.07
CA LEU A 88 -2.52 -0.40 2.36
C LEU A 88 -3.40 0.00 3.55
N GLU A 89 -3.98 1.21 3.52
CA GLU A 89 -4.90 1.66 4.56
C GLU A 89 -6.13 0.74 4.64
N HIS A 90 -6.67 0.31 3.50
CA HIS A 90 -7.79 -0.62 3.46
C HIS A 90 -7.45 -1.94 4.15
N ILE A 91 -6.28 -2.51 3.87
CA ILE A 91 -5.80 -3.75 4.53
C ILE A 91 -5.71 -3.54 6.04
N VAL A 92 -5.10 -2.44 6.50
CA VAL A 92 -4.97 -2.12 7.92
C VAL A 92 -6.34 -2.00 8.59
N ARG A 93 -7.29 -1.32 7.95
CA ARG A 93 -8.65 -1.17 8.47
C ARG A 93 -9.34 -2.53 8.63
N MET A 94 -9.21 -3.42 7.64
CA MET A 94 -9.74 -4.77 7.73
C MET A 94 -9.07 -5.60 8.82
N ALA A 95 -7.75 -5.49 8.97
CA ALA A 95 -7.00 -6.17 10.02
C ALA A 95 -7.48 -5.75 11.42
N LYS A 96 -7.70 -4.45 11.63
CA LYS A 96 -8.28 -3.92 12.88
C LYS A 96 -9.68 -4.44 13.15
N ALA A 97 -10.55 -4.43 12.13
CA ALA A 97 -11.90 -4.96 12.27
C ALA A 97 -11.90 -6.45 12.70
N ARG A 98 -11.05 -7.26 12.07
CA ARG A 98 -10.88 -8.68 12.44
C ARG A 98 -10.28 -8.86 13.84
N ALA A 99 -9.34 -8.01 14.23
CA ALA A 99 -8.77 -8.02 15.57
C ALA A 99 -9.83 -7.71 16.65
N PHE A 100 -10.70 -6.72 16.41
CA PHE A 100 -11.83 -6.43 17.29
C PHE A 100 -12.77 -7.63 17.45
N LEU A 101 -13.10 -8.32 16.35
CA LEU A 101 -13.92 -9.54 16.40
C LEU A 101 -13.27 -10.63 17.24
N LYS A 102 -11.96 -10.88 17.06
CA LYS A 102 -11.22 -11.86 17.86
C LYS A 102 -11.21 -11.56 19.36
N LEU A 103 -11.23 -10.29 19.75
CA LEU A 103 -11.32 -9.90 21.16
C LEU A 103 -12.71 -10.13 21.73
N LYS A 104 -13.76 -9.88 20.92
CA LYS A 104 -15.14 -10.18 21.33
C LYS A 104 -15.39 -11.68 21.51
N ASP A 105 -14.84 -12.51 20.63
CA ASP A 105 -15.01 -13.97 20.72
C ASP A 105 -14.26 -14.62 21.91
N LYS A 106 -13.31 -13.89 22.51
CA LYS A 106 -12.55 -14.32 23.70
C LYS A 106 -13.14 -13.83 25.02
N ALA A 107 -14.09 -12.89 24.98
CA ALA A 107 -14.74 -12.29 26.15
C ALA A 107 -16.01 -13.08 26.51
#